data_AF-A0A523V862-F1
#
_entry.id   AF-A0A523V862-F1
#
_cell.length_a   1.000
_cell.length_b   1.000
_cell.length_c   1.000
_cell.angle_alpha   90.00
_cell.angle_beta   90.00
_cell.angle_gamma   90.00
#
_symmetry.space_group_name_H-M   'P 1'
#
loop_
_entity.id
_entity.type
_entity.pdbx_description
1 polymer ?
#
loop_
_entity_poly.entity_id
_entity_poly.type
_entity_poly.pdbx_seq_one_letter_code
_entity_poly.pdbx_strand_id
1 'polypeptide(L)'
;MSYSSEEISEEQLAILADLEMLREDLVAELQAINQYEDHMLNLENEGAVTALERIIEDEKEHVAELLKAIQNLDPVQADKFKEVL
;
A
#
# COMPACT_ATOMS: atom_id res chain seq x y z
N MET A 1 16.62 -32.69 -11.13
CA MET A 1 16.69 -31.21 -11.05
C MET A 1 16.99 -30.88 -9.61
N SER A 2 18.26 -30.63 -9.28
CA SER A 2 18.64 -30.21 -7.94
C SER A 2 18.23 -28.75 -7.82
N TYR A 3 17.12 -28.46 -7.14
CA TYR A 3 16.88 -27.11 -6.68
C TYR A 3 18.00 -26.81 -5.69
N SER A 4 19.01 -26.08 -6.16
CA SER A 4 19.95 -25.41 -5.28
C SER A 4 19.11 -24.44 -4.47
N SER A 5 18.77 -24.82 -3.24
CA SER A 5 18.22 -23.90 -2.26
C SER A 5 19.32 -22.90 -1.98
N GLU A 6 19.37 -21.82 -2.75
CA GLU A 6 20.15 -20.65 -2.37
C GLU A 6 19.64 -20.23 -1.00
N GLU A 7 20.49 -20.36 0.02
CA GLU A 7 20.18 -19.89 1.36
C GLU A 7 19.95 -18.39 1.26
N ILE A 8 18.70 -17.96 1.40
CA ILE A 8 18.32 -16.54 1.47
C ILE A 8 19.08 -15.96 2.66
N SER A 9 19.86 -14.90 2.45
CA SER A 9 20.60 -14.27 3.54
C SER A 9 19.64 -13.67 4.58
N GLU A 10 20.09 -13.52 5.82
CA GLU A 10 19.30 -12.85 6.87
C GLU A 10 18.85 -11.44 6.44
N GLU A 11 19.70 -10.72 5.71
CA GLU A 11 19.38 -9.41 5.13
C GLU A 11 18.27 -9.49 4.08
N GLN A 12 18.30 -10.50 3.20
CA GLN A 12 17.25 -10.70 2.20
C GLN A 12 15.92 -11.12 2.86
N LEU A 13 15.96 -11.93 3.93
CA LEU A 13 14.76 -12.28 4.70
C LEU A 13 14.14 -11.04 5.38
N ALA A 14 14.97 -10.16 5.94
CA ALA A 14 14.50 -8.91 6.53
C ALA A 14 13.81 -8.01 5.49
N ILE A 15 14.42 -7.84 4.32
CA ILE A 15 13.81 -7.06 3.22
C ILE A 15 12.47 -7.66 2.77
N LEU A 16 12.36 -9.00 2.71
CA LEU A 16 11.10 -9.66 2.36
C LEU A 16 10.01 -9.41 3.41
N ALA A 17 10.36 -9.43 4.70
CA ALA A 17 9.44 -9.11 5.78
C ALA A 17 8.99 -7.64 5.74
N ASP A 18 9.92 -6.70 5.51
CA ASP A 18 9.60 -5.28 5.35
C ASP A 18 8.65 -5.05 4.17
N LEU A 19 8.91 -5.73 3.05
CA LEU A 19 8.07 -5.66 1.86
C LEU A 19 6.66 -6.25 2.08
N GLU A 20 6.54 -7.31 2.88
CA GLU A 20 5.24 -7.88 3.27
C GLU A 20 4.44 -6.87 4.10
N MET A 21 5.05 -6.30 5.15
CA MET A 21 4.40 -5.29 6.00
C MET A 21 3.91 -4.08 5.19
N LEU A 22 4.74 -3.52 4.31
CA LEU A 22 4.35 -2.37 3.47
C LEU A 22 3.19 -2.69 2.51
N ARG A 23 3.08 -3.94 2.05
CA ARG A 23 1.96 -4.36 1.19
C ARG A 23 0.69 -4.54 1.99
N GLU A 24 0.77 -5.02 3.23
CA GLU A 24 -0.37 -5.09 4.14
C GLU A 24 -0.89 -3.69 4.47
N ASP A 25 0.01 -2.74 4.76
CA ASP A 25 -0.34 -1.34 4.98
C ASP A 25 -1.01 -0.73 3.74
N LEU A 26 -0.47 -0.97 2.53
CA LEU A 26 -1.08 -0.49 1.28
C LEU A 26 -2.51 -1.03 1.09
N VAL A 27 -2.74 -2.29 1.44
CA VAL A 27 -4.08 -2.90 1.38
C VAL A 27 -5.01 -2.23 2.39
N ALA A 28 -4.53 -1.94 3.60
CA ALA A 28 -5.32 -1.26 4.63
C ALA A 28 -5.73 0.15 4.19
N GLU A 29 -4.83 0.94 3.61
CA GLU A 29 -5.17 2.30 3.15
C GLU A 29 -6.19 2.29 2.01
N LEU A 30 -6.05 1.37 1.05
CA LEU A 30 -7.05 1.19 -0.02
C LEU A 30 -8.40 0.76 0.55
N GLN A 31 -8.42 -0.09 1.58
CA GLN A 31 -9.67 -0.47 2.26
C GLN A 31 -10.29 0.71 3.00
N ALA A 32 -9.49 1.53 3.69
CA ALA A 32 -9.94 2.73 4.39
C ALA A 32 -10.60 3.72 3.43
N ILE A 33 -9.97 4.02 2.29
CA ILE A 33 -10.54 4.89 1.24
C ILE A 33 -11.92 4.38 0.81
N ASN A 34 -12.01 3.11 0.39
CA ASN A 34 -13.27 2.53 -0.09
C ASN A 34 -14.36 2.56 1.00
N GLN A 35 -13.98 2.28 2.26
CA GLN A 35 -14.91 2.29 3.38
C GLN A 35 -15.44 3.71 3.67
N TYR A 36 -14.57 4.71 3.67
CA TYR A 36 -14.98 6.09 3.94
C TYR A 36 -15.83 6.66 2.80
N GLU A 37 -15.52 6.35 1.55
CA GLU A 37 -16.35 6.73 0.39
C GLU A 37 -17.76 6.13 0.49
N ASP A 38 -17.89 4.84 0.87
CA ASP A 38 -19.20 4.20 1.09
C ASP A 38 -19.97 4.82 2.27
N HIS A 39 -19.28 5.14 3.37
CA HIS A 39 -19.90 5.81 4.51
C HIS A 39 -20.45 7.19 4.14
N MET A 40 -19.73 7.97 3.33
CA MET A 40 -20.16 9.30 2.89
C MET A 40 -21.49 9.29 2.12
N LEU A 41 -21.83 8.18 1.44
CA LEU A 41 -23.12 8.05 0.75
C LEU A 41 -24.31 7.98 1.71
N ASN A 42 -24.07 7.57 2.95
CA ASN A 42 -25.10 7.27 3.94
C ASN A 42 -25.09 8.24 5.14
N LEU A 43 -24.06 9.07 5.28
CA LEU A 43 -23.93 10.03 6.37
C LEU A 43 -24.79 11.27 6.14
N GLU A 44 -25.61 11.61 7.13
CA GLU A 44 -26.43 12.82 7.13
C GLU A 44 -25.71 14.02 7.78
N ASN A 45 -24.69 13.77 8.60
CA ASN A 45 -23.96 14.82 9.31
C ASN A 45 -22.89 15.45 8.41
N GLU A 46 -23.14 16.68 7.93
CA GLU A 46 -22.22 17.41 7.06
C GLU A 46 -20.81 17.55 7.65
N GLY A 47 -20.68 17.78 8.97
CA GLY A 47 -19.37 17.87 9.62
C GLY A 47 -18.58 16.56 9.60
N ALA A 48 -19.26 15.42 9.72
CA ALA A 48 -18.66 14.10 9.58
C ALA A 48 -18.25 13.82 8.13
N VAL A 49 -19.06 14.24 7.16
CA VAL A 49 -18.73 14.12 5.73
C VAL A 49 -17.46 14.91 5.40
N THR A 50 -17.36 16.18 5.82
CA THR A 50 -16.15 16.99 5.61
C THR A 50 -14.92 16.40 6.30
N ALA A 51 -15.10 15.78 7.48
CA ALA A 51 -14.00 15.09 8.15
C ALA A 51 -13.52 13.88 7.34
N LEU A 52 -14.43 13.06 6.81
CA LEU A 52 -14.08 11.92 5.96
C LEU A 52 -13.45 12.34 4.63
N GLU A 53 -13.92 13.42 4.00
CA GLU A 53 -13.28 13.96 2.78
C GLU A 53 -11.79 14.24 3.02
N ARG A 54 -11.46 14.88 4.14
CA ARG A 54 -10.08 15.19 4.48
C ARG A 54 -9.26 13.94 4.79
N ILE A 55 -9.84 12.98 5.52
CA ILE A 55 -9.17 11.70 5.83
C ILE A 55 -8.89 10.92 4.54
N ILE A 56 -9.85 10.84 3.61
CA ILE A 56 -9.67 10.15 2.32
C ILE A 56 -8.50 10.74 1.52
N GLU A 57 -8.33 12.06 1.53
CA GLU A 57 -7.18 12.69 0.87
C GLU A 57 -5.85 12.31 1.55
N ASP A 58 -5.81 12.29 2.88
CA ASP A 58 -4.64 11.82 3.64
C ASP A 58 -4.32 10.34 3.28
N GLU A 59 -5.31 9.45 3.22
CA GLU A 59 -5.08 8.03 2.87
C GLU A 59 -4.62 7.84 1.41
N LYS A 60 -5.08 8.68 0.48
CA LYS A 60 -4.57 8.66 -0.91
C LYS A 60 -3.10 9.08 -0.98
N GLU A 61 -2.67 10.01 -0.13
CA GLU A 61 -1.25 10.36 0.03
C GLU A 61 -0.47 9.16 0.58
N HIS A 62 -0.95 8.52 1.64
CA HIS A 62 -0.32 7.32 2.22
C HIS A 62 -0.18 6.18 1.19
N VAL A 63 -1.20 5.93 0.37
CA VAL A 63 -1.14 4.96 -0.75
C VAL A 63 0.02 5.30 -1.70
N ALA A 64 0.20 6.57 -2.07
CA ALA A 64 1.27 6.99 -2.96
C ALA A 64 2.66 6.81 -2.33
N GLU A 65 2.80 7.14 -1.04
CA GLU A 65 4.05 6.96 -0.30
C GLU A 65 4.42 5.48 -0.15
N LEU A 66 3.46 4.63 0.21
CA LEU A 66 3.65 3.17 0.32
C LEU A 66 4.01 2.55 -1.03
N LEU A 67 3.33 2.94 -2.12
CA LEU A 67 3.70 2.50 -3.46
C LEU A 67 5.13 2.91 -3.83
N LYS A 68 5.59 4.08 -3.40
CA LYS A 68 6.96 4.52 -3.62
C LYS A 68 7.95 3.69 -2.80
N ALA A 69 7.64 3.41 -1.54
CA ALA A 69 8.48 2.59 -0.66
C ALA A 69 8.62 1.15 -1.20
N ILE A 70 7.50 0.53 -1.61
CA ILE A 70 7.46 -0.81 -2.19
C ILE A 70 8.34 -0.89 -3.45
N GLN A 71 8.27 0.09 -4.35
CA GLN A 71 9.13 0.13 -5.55
C GLN A 71 10.63 0.21 -5.23
N ASN A 72 11.02 0.76 -4.09
CA ASN A 72 12.43 0.78 -3.69
C ASN A 72 12.93 -0.59 -3.21
N LEU A 73 12.02 -1.45 -2.72
CA LEU A 73 12.35 -2.77 -2.17
C LEU A 73 12.05 -3.93 -3.13
N ASP A 74 11.16 -3.74 -4.10
CA ASP A 74 10.79 -4.71 -5.13
C ASP A 74 11.15 -4.21 -6.54
N PRO A 75 12.34 -4.59 -7.06
CA PRO A 75 12.78 -4.20 -8.39
C PRO A 75 11.82 -4.66 -9.51
N VAL A 76 11.16 -5.80 -9.34
CA VAL A 76 10.23 -6.33 -10.34
C VAL A 76 8.99 -5.44 -10.41
N GLN A 77 8.42 -5.05 -9.27
CA GLN A 77 7.32 -4.08 -9.26
C GLN A 77 7.76 -2.72 -9.79
N ALA A 78 8.95 -2.24 -9.44
CA ALA A 78 9.48 -0.98 -9.97
C ALA A 78 9.57 -0.97 -11.50
N ASP A 79 10.04 -2.07 -12.10
CA ASP A 79 10.09 -2.19 -13.56
C ASP A 79 8.70 -2.26 -14.19
N LYS A 80 7.76 -2.96 -13.55
CA LYS A 80 6.35 -2.99 -13.99
C LYS A 80 5.70 -1.61 -13.94
N PHE A 81 6.00 -0.80 -12.93
CA PHE A 81 5.51 0.58 -12.85
C PHE A 81 6.02 1.46 -13.99
N LYS A 82 7.28 1.31 -14.43
CA LYS A 82 7.82 2.03 -15.59
C LYS A 82 7.16 1.64 -16.92
N GLU A 83 6.52 0.49 -17.01
CA GLU A 83 5.80 0.06 -18.20
C GLU A 83 4.41 0.71 -18.31
N VAL A 84 3.84 1.16 -17.18
CA VAL A 84 2.45 1.66 -17.11
C VAL A 84 2.33 3.16 -16.83
N LEU A 85 3.41 3.82 -16.38
CA LEU A 85 3.53 5.27 -16.16
C LEU A 85 4.42 5.91 -17.22
#